data_AF-O34556-F1
#
_entry.id   AF-O34556-F1
#
_cell.length_a   1.000
_cell.length_b   1.000
_cell.length_c   1.000
_cell.angle_alpha   90.00
_cell.angle_beta   90.00
_cell.angle_gamma   90.00
#
_symmetry.space_group_name_H-M   'P 1'
#
loop_
_entity.id
_entity.type
_entity.pdbx_description
1 polymer ?
#
loop_
_entity_poly.entity_id
_entity_poly.type
_entity_poly.pdbx_seq_one_letter_code
_entity_poly.pdbx_strand_id
1 'polypeptide(L)'
;MKKYLLGFALVLALIACGQKGAEPKHNDQEVEDSKKDQKDASKKDLPLVTEDTVKLFNDTKIFISKEKNKDGKYELRATVDTVELKGVADKNDGSGGKLEGVKSDQSKVTMSITDDLNTITVETYDSSNTKVASKVFKKQGSLTEETEETYKTGKLSTKKITRTNGTTLEYSDMTNDENATKAVETLKNGIMLEGNLVGGKTSVEIKEGTVTLKKEIEKAGTVKLFLDDTSSGSTKKTAVWSDTSNTLTVSADSKKIKDFVFLTDGTITVQNYDTAGTKLAGTATEIKDLEALKAALK
;
A
#
# COMPACT_ATOMS: atom_id res chain seq x y z
N MET A 1 -36.46 -22.35 -16.10
CA MET A 1 -36.23 -23.26 -17.24
C MET A 1 -34.92 -24.00 -17.04
N LYS A 2 -34.98 -25.33 -17.12
CA LYS A 2 -33.94 -26.37 -17.29
C LYS A 2 -32.69 -26.39 -16.37
N LYS A 3 -32.71 -27.40 -15.50
CA LYS A 3 -31.59 -28.07 -14.83
C LYS A 3 -30.71 -28.79 -15.86
N TYR A 4 -29.39 -28.87 -15.63
CA TYR A 4 -28.59 -30.03 -16.00
C TYR A 4 -27.65 -30.42 -14.85
N LEU A 5 -27.96 -31.59 -14.32
CA LEU A 5 -27.17 -32.46 -13.47
C LEU A 5 -26.47 -33.45 -14.42
N LEU A 6 -25.19 -33.77 -14.21
CA LEU A 6 -24.51 -35.04 -14.56
C LEU A 6 -23.04 -34.85 -14.10
N GLY A 7 -22.45 -35.57 -13.15
CA GLY A 7 -22.74 -36.92 -12.68
C GLY A 7 -22.01 -37.94 -13.55
N PHE A 8 -20.71 -38.16 -13.33
CA PHE A 8 -20.01 -39.35 -13.79
C PHE A 8 -19.08 -39.88 -12.70
N ALA A 9 -19.34 -41.12 -12.31
CA ALA A 9 -18.55 -41.92 -11.41
C ALA A 9 -17.68 -42.91 -12.22
N LEU A 10 -16.45 -43.09 -11.71
CA LEU A 10 -15.67 -44.32 -11.57
C LEU A 10 -15.65 -45.39 -12.68
N VAL A 11 -14.45 -45.70 -13.20
CA VAL A 11 -14.01 -47.09 -13.52
C VAL A 11 -12.50 -47.23 -13.28
N LEU A 12 -12.12 -48.27 -12.51
CA LEU A 12 -10.78 -48.83 -12.31
C LEU A 12 -10.42 -49.79 -13.46
N ALA A 13 -9.14 -49.84 -13.86
CA ALA A 13 -8.52 -51.05 -14.43
C ALA A 13 -7.00 -51.08 -14.21
N LEU A 14 -6.54 -52.16 -13.57
CA LEU A 14 -5.15 -52.64 -13.43
C LEU A 14 -4.72 -53.42 -14.68
N ILE A 15 -3.41 -53.46 -14.97
CA ILE A 15 -2.58 -54.54 -15.60
C ILE A 15 -1.13 -53.99 -15.54
N ALA A 16 -0.15 -54.49 -14.77
CA ALA A 16 0.47 -55.81 -14.55
C ALA A 16 1.84 -55.96 -15.27
N CYS A 17 2.84 -56.31 -14.45
CA CYS A 17 4.07 -57.09 -14.71
C CYS A 17 5.18 -56.57 -15.65
N GLY A 18 6.33 -56.30 -15.04
CA GLY A 18 7.67 -56.56 -15.60
C GLY A 18 8.57 -57.12 -14.50
N GLN A 19 8.88 -58.41 -14.57
CA GLN A 19 9.67 -59.17 -13.60
C GLN A 19 11.13 -59.33 -14.06
N LYS A 20 12.04 -59.30 -13.08
CA LYS A 20 13.29 -60.09 -12.91
C LYS A 20 14.54 -59.80 -13.75
N GLY A 21 15.66 -59.75 -13.02
CA GLY A 21 17.04 -60.03 -13.47
C GLY A 21 18.06 -59.36 -12.54
N ALA A 22 18.28 -59.87 -11.32
CA ALA A 22 19.40 -60.76 -10.98
C ALA A 22 20.75 -60.03 -10.76
N GLU A 23 21.04 -59.73 -9.49
CA GLU A 23 22.39 -59.70 -8.89
C GLU A 23 22.59 -61.04 -8.12
N PRO A 24 23.81 -61.50 -7.70
CA PRO A 24 24.90 -60.67 -7.13
C PRO A 24 26.36 -61.18 -7.29
N LYS A 25 27.28 -60.45 -6.61
CA LYS A 25 28.64 -60.80 -6.08
C LYS A 25 29.84 -60.46 -6.99
N HIS A 26 30.98 -59.93 -6.53
CA HIS A 26 31.55 -59.70 -5.18
C HIS A 26 32.77 -58.73 -5.28
N ASN A 27 33.00 -57.93 -4.22
CA ASN A 27 34.29 -57.48 -3.62
C ASN A 27 35.28 -56.61 -4.43
N ASP A 28 36.02 -55.64 -3.88
CA ASP A 28 36.24 -55.12 -2.51
C ASP A 28 36.99 -53.76 -2.60
N GLN A 29 36.74 -52.84 -1.64
CA GLN A 29 37.73 -51.99 -0.89
C GLN A 29 38.46 -50.84 -1.67
N GLU A 30 38.59 -49.57 -1.21
CA GLU A 30 38.79 -48.88 0.10
C GLU A 30 37.93 -47.59 0.18
N VAL A 31 37.22 -47.21 1.27
CA VAL A 31 37.59 -46.70 2.63
C VAL A 31 38.14 -45.26 2.64
N GLU A 32 37.24 -44.28 2.86
CA GLU A 32 37.21 -43.26 3.96
C GLU A 32 37.95 -41.93 3.63
N ASP A 33 37.55 -40.72 4.04
CA ASP A 33 36.55 -40.31 5.02
C ASP A 33 36.04 -38.86 4.82
N SER A 34 34.79 -38.67 5.22
CA SER A 34 34.09 -37.49 5.74
C SER A 34 34.64 -36.04 5.57
N LYS A 35 33.77 -35.18 5.01
CA LYS A 35 33.20 -34.02 5.72
C LYS A 35 31.85 -33.59 5.12
N LYS A 36 30.79 -33.84 5.88
CA LYS A 36 29.53 -33.10 5.85
C LYS A 36 29.81 -31.73 6.47
N ASP A 37 29.56 -30.65 5.73
CA ASP A 37 29.08 -29.38 6.27
C ASP A 37 27.87 -29.01 5.39
N GLN A 38 26.66 -29.34 5.84
CA GLN A 38 25.75 -28.46 6.59
C GLN A 38 25.26 -27.25 5.80
N LYS A 39 23.92 -27.17 5.73
CA LYS A 39 23.11 -26.10 5.15
C LYS A 39 23.68 -24.71 5.42
N ASP A 40 23.86 -23.94 4.35
CA ASP A 40 23.65 -22.50 4.42
C ASP A 40 22.35 -22.16 3.71
N ALA A 41 21.35 -21.75 4.50
CA ALA A 41 20.01 -21.38 4.07
C ALA A 41 19.99 -19.93 3.52
N SER A 42 20.89 -19.66 2.58
CA SER A 42 21.11 -18.31 2.04
C SER A 42 21.33 -18.33 0.52
N LYS A 43 20.60 -19.18 -0.22
CA LYS A 43 20.45 -18.97 -1.67
C LYS A 43 19.52 -17.79 -1.90
N LYS A 44 20.10 -16.59 -1.97
CA LYS A 44 19.53 -15.49 -2.74
C LYS A 44 19.40 -15.97 -4.19
N ASP A 45 18.17 -16.13 -4.67
CA ASP A 45 17.86 -16.46 -6.06
C ASP A 45 18.57 -15.50 -7.01
N LEU A 46 19.64 -15.99 -7.63
CA LEU A 46 20.27 -15.32 -8.76
C LEU A 46 19.44 -15.59 -10.01
N PRO A 47 19.34 -14.63 -10.95
CA PRO A 47 18.66 -14.87 -12.22
C PRO A 47 19.28 -16.09 -12.92
N LEU A 48 18.44 -16.97 -13.48
CA LEU A 48 18.94 -18.01 -14.37
C LEU A 48 19.49 -17.34 -15.64
N VAL A 49 20.49 -17.97 -16.28
CA VAL A 49 21.08 -17.47 -17.54
C VAL A 49 20.02 -17.22 -18.63
N THR A 50 18.87 -17.89 -18.50
CA THR A 50 17.70 -17.84 -19.38
C THR A 50 16.66 -16.78 -19.01
N GLU A 51 16.95 -15.91 -18.04
CA GLU A 51 16.00 -14.91 -17.55
C GLU A 51 16.57 -13.48 -17.59
N ASP A 52 15.66 -12.53 -17.77
CA ASP A 52 15.91 -11.10 -17.57
C ASP A 52 15.31 -10.68 -16.22
N THR A 53 15.86 -9.60 -15.64
CA THR A 53 15.36 -9.04 -14.38
C THR A 53 14.75 -7.68 -14.64
N VAL A 54 13.49 -7.50 -14.22
CA VAL A 54 12.79 -6.21 -14.26
C VAL A 54 12.57 -5.74 -12.83
N LYS A 55 12.93 -4.48 -12.55
CA LYS A 55 12.64 -3.83 -11.28
C LYS A 55 11.33 -3.04 -11.41
N LEU A 56 10.36 -3.39 -10.59
CA LEU A 56 9.08 -2.70 -10.50
C LEU A 56 9.19 -1.41 -9.66
N PHE A 57 8.19 -0.54 -9.77
CA PHE A 57 8.21 0.77 -9.08
C PHE A 57 8.05 0.67 -7.56
N ASN A 58 7.58 -0.46 -7.04
CA ASN A 58 7.54 -0.78 -5.60
C ASN A 58 8.82 -1.50 -5.12
N ASP A 59 9.92 -1.37 -5.88
CA ASP A 59 11.21 -2.03 -5.66
C ASP A 59 11.23 -3.56 -5.75
N THR A 60 10.09 -4.20 -6.02
CA THR A 60 10.04 -5.65 -6.27
C THR A 60 10.82 -5.98 -7.54
N LYS A 61 11.66 -7.02 -7.47
CA LYS A 61 12.31 -7.59 -8.64
C LYS A 61 11.48 -8.76 -9.15
N ILE A 62 11.22 -8.77 -10.45
CA ILE A 62 10.62 -9.89 -11.15
C ILE A 62 11.62 -10.45 -12.16
N PHE A 63 11.63 -11.76 -12.29
CA PHE A 63 12.40 -12.50 -13.29
C PHE A 63 11.44 -12.91 -14.41
N ILE A 64 11.89 -12.75 -15.65
CA ILE A 64 11.10 -13.01 -16.85
C ILE A 64 11.91 -13.92 -17.75
N SER A 65 11.31 -14.97 -18.30
CA SER A 65 11.99 -15.82 -19.28
C SER A 65 12.38 -15.01 -20.52
N LYS A 66 13.54 -15.30 -21.12
CA LYS A 66 13.96 -14.68 -22.38
C LYS A 66 13.13 -15.12 -23.58
N GLU A 67 12.55 -16.31 -23.50
CA GLU A 67 11.75 -16.92 -24.55
C GLU A 67 10.34 -17.23 -24.06
N LYS A 68 9.42 -17.35 -25.01
CA LYS A 68 8.05 -17.77 -24.75
C LYS A 68 8.00 -19.28 -24.51
N ASN A 69 7.12 -19.69 -23.60
CA ASN A 69 6.77 -21.09 -23.38
C ASN A 69 5.95 -21.64 -24.56
N LYS A 70 5.59 -22.94 -24.46
CA LYS A 70 4.79 -23.64 -25.48
C LYS A 70 3.42 -23.01 -25.76
N ASP A 71 2.89 -22.22 -24.81
CA ASP A 71 1.59 -21.55 -24.90
C ASP A 71 1.75 -20.09 -25.39
N GLY A 72 2.95 -19.69 -25.81
CA GLY A 72 3.25 -18.37 -26.36
C GLY A 72 3.36 -17.24 -25.31
N LYS A 73 3.56 -17.59 -24.04
CA LYS A 73 3.65 -16.66 -22.90
C LYS A 73 5.06 -16.61 -22.31
N TYR A 74 5.44 -15.51 -21.68
CA TYR A 74 6.66 -15.42 -20.87
C TYR A 74 6.40 -15.97 -19.47
N GLU A 75 7.32 -16.77 -18.95
CA GLU A 75 7.29 -17.24 -17.56
C GLU A 75 7.80 -16.15 -16.63
N LEU A 76 7.12 -15.97 -15.49
CA LEU A 76 7.43 -14.96 -14.49
C LEU A 76 7.74 -15.61 -13.15
N ARG A 77 8.73 -15.06 -12.44
CA ARG A 77 9.03 -15.42 -11.04
C ARG A 77 9.30 -14.19 -10.20
N ALA A 78 8.85 -14.19 -8.96
CA ALA A 78 9.13 -13.13 -8.00
C ALA A 78 9.21 -13.71 -6.59
N THR A 79 9.86 -13.01 -5.66
CA THR A 79 9.85 -13.38 -4.23
C THR A 79 9.13 -12.32 -3.43
N VAL A 80 8.11 -12.72 -2.67
CA VAL A 80 7.32 -11.85 -1.79
C VAL A 80 7.21 -12.50 -0.43
N ASP A 81 7.58 -11.80 0.65
CA ASP A 81 7.53 -12.29 2.03
C ASP A 81 8.12 -13.70 2.18
N THR A 82 9.25 -13.96 1.52
CA THR A 82 9.98 -15.25 1.47
C THR A 82 9.33 -16.38 0.63
N VAL A 83 8.21 -16.09 -0.05
CA VAL A 83 7.52 -17.02 -0.96
C VAL A 83 7.95 -16.78 -2.39
N GLU A 84 8.38 -17.82 -3.10
CA GLU A 84 8.54 -17.79 -4.55
C GLU A 84 7.14 -17.84 -5.21
N LEU A 85 6.82 -16.80 -5.98
CA LEU A 85 5.62 -16.71 -6.81
C LEU A 85 6.00 -17.06 -8.25
N LYS A 86 5.14 -17.83 -8.93
CA LYS A 86 5.31 -18.20 -10.34
C LYS A 86 4.07 -17.82 -11.13
N GLY A 87 4.26 -17.42 -12.38
CA GLY A 87 3.19 -16.93 -13.22
C GLY A 87 3.58 -16.82 -14.67
N VAL A 88 2.68 -16.26 -15.47
CA VAL A 88 2.91 -16.00 -16.89
C VAL A 88 2.41 -14.62 -17.30
N ALA A 89 2.97 -14.07 -18.37
CA ALA A 89 2.52 -12.84 -19.03
C ALA A 89 2.60 -12.94 -20.56
N ASP A 90 1.82 -12.10 -21.24
CA ASP A 90 1.89 -11.96 -22.70
C ASP A 90 3.12 -11.17 -23.17
N LYS A 91 3.58 -10.24 -22.33
CA LYS A 91 4.67 -9.30 -22.61
C LYS A 91 5.90 -9.64 -21.78
N ASN A 92 7.07 -9.27 -22.30
CA ASN A 92 8.38 -9.52 -21.68
C ASN A 92 8.83 -8.42 -20.70
N ASP A 93 7.93 -7.51 -20.32
CA ASP A 93 8.17 -6.45 -19.33
C ASP A 93 7.45 -6.74 -17.99
N GLY A 94 6.75 -7.88 -17.91
CA GLY A 94 5.99 -8.32 -16.74
C GLY A 94 4.60 -7.72 -16.62
N SER A 95 4.22 -6.79 -17.50
CA SER A 95 2.89 -6.18 -17.51
C SER A 95 1.81 -7.22 -17.85
N GLY A 96 0.64 -7.08 -17.21
CA GLY A 96 -0.43 -8.06 -17.30
C GLY A 96 -0.14 -9.38 -16.57
N GLY A 97 1.02 -9.50 -15.92
CA GLY A 97 1.45 -10.70 -15.21
C GLY A 97 0.58 -11.03 -14.00
N LYS A 98 0.32 -12.32 -13.81
CA LYS A 98 -0.32 -12.88 -12.61
C LYS A 98 0.55 -14.00 -12.08
N LEU A 99 1.00 -13.85 -10.84
CA LEU A 99 1.86 -14.81 -10.15
C LEU A 99 1.17 -15.33 -8.90
N GLU A 100 1.41 -16.59 -8.58
CA GLU A 100 0.86 -17.24 -7.40
C GLU A 100 1.94 -18.08 -6.71
N GLY A 101 1.84 -18.20 -5.39
CA GLY A 101 2.68 -19.05 -4.57
C GLY A 101 1.95 -19.50 -3.31
N VAL A 102 2.47 -20.54 -2.67
CA VAL A 102 1.88 -21.14 -1.47
C VAL A 102 2.95 -21.19 -0.39
N LYS A 103 2.63 -20.70 0.81
CA LYS A 103 3.49 -20.76 1.99
C LYS A 103 3.49 -22.18 2.58
N SER A 104 4.43 -22.44 3.48
CA SER A 104 4.50 -23.72 4.20
C SER A 104 3.27 -24.00 5.09
N ASP A 105 2.53 -22.97 5.50
CA ASP A 105 1.28 -23.09 6.26
C ASP A 105 0.03 -23.23 5.36
N GLN A 106 0.23 -23.49 4.06
CA GLN A 106 -0.80 -23.59 3.03
C GLN A 106 -1.55 -22.28 2.72
N SER A 107 -1.14 -21.15 3.27
CA SER A 107 -1.66 -19.84 2.84
C SER A 107 -1.19 -19.52 1.41
N LYS A 108 -2.06 -18.88 0.64
CA LYS A 108 -1.79 -18.50 -0.76
C LYS A 108 -1.39 -17.03 -0.83
N VAL A 109 -0.37 -16.74 -1.64
CA VAL A 109 0.02 -15.38 -2.00
C VAL A 109 -0.18 -15.20 -3.50
N THR A 110 -0.81 -14.11 -3.89
CA THR A 110 -0.95 -13.72 -5.30
C THR A 110 -0.30 -12.37 -5.53
N MET A 111 0.22 -12.18 -6.73
CA MET A 111 0.67 -10.89 -7.22
C MET A 111 0.07 -10.66 -8.61
N SER A 112 -0.43 -9.46 -8.86
CA SER A 112 -0.87 -9.02 -10.19
C SER A 112 -0.27 -7.67 -10.55
N ILE A 113 0.07 -7.51 -11.82
CA ILE A 113 0.70 -6.31 -12.38
C ILE A 113 -0.19 -5.85 -13.54
N THR A 114 -0.63 -4.59 -13.52
CA THR A 114 -1.47 -4.06 -14.60
C THR A 114 -0.69 -3.88 -15.90
N ASP A 115 -1.41 -3.86 -17.03
CA ASP A 115 -0.83 -3.69 -18.37
C ASP A 115 -0.07 -2.38 -18.55
N ASP A 116 -0.44 -1.34 -17.80
CA ASP A 116 0.19 -0.02 -17.83
C ASP A 116 1.32 0.13 -16.82
N LEU A 117 1.64 -0.93 -16.05
CA LEU A 117 2.65 -0.97 -15.01
C LEU A 117 2.45 0.06 -13.88
N ASN A 118 1.27 0.66 -13.76
CA ASN A 118 0.99 1.67 -12.74
C ASN A 118 0.37 1.10 -11.47
N THR A 119 -0.07 -0.16 -11.47
CA THR A 119 -0.62 -0.83 -10.29
C THR A 119 -0.03 -2.21 -10.10
N ILE A 120 0.38 -2.48 -8.87
CA ILE A 120 0.82 -3.80 -8.41
C ILE A 120 -0.03 -4.16 -7.20
N THR A 121 -0.65 -5.33 -7.23
CA THR A 121 -1.47 -5.82 -6.12
C THR A 121 -0.91 -7.13 -5.64
N VAL A 122 -0.62 -7.20 -4.33
CA VAL A 122 -0.23 -8.41 -3.62
C VAL A 122 -1.32 -8.76 -2.63
N GLU A 123 -1.85 -9.97 -2.70
CA GLU A 123 -2.89 -10.44 -1.78
C GLU A 123 -2.43 -11.71 -1.08
N THR A 124 -2.83 -11.84 0.19
CA THR A 124 -2.62 -13.06 0.97
C THR A 124 -3.97 -13.62 1.36
N TYR A 125 -4.11 -14.94 1.20
CA TYR A 125 -5.27 -15.72 1.56
C TYR A 125 -4.85 -16.79 2.56
N ASP A 126 -5.68 -17.06 3.56
CA ASP A 126 -5.47 -18.18 4.46
C ASP A 126 -5.63 -19.54 3.75
N SER A 127 -5.37 -20.63 4.47
CA SER A 127 -5.51 -22.00 3.97
C SER A 127 -6.95 -22.37 3.56
N SER A 128 -7.94 -21.57 3.98
CA SER A 128 -9.35 -21.72 3.60
C SER A 128 -9.70 -20.84 2.38
N ASN A 129 -8.68 -20.26 1.73
CA ASN A 129 -8.81 -19.36 0.60
C ASN A 129 -9.61 -18.07 0.92
N THR A 130 -9.60 -17.63 2.18
CA THR A 130 -10.18 -16.36 2.61
C THR A 130 -9.12 -15.28 2.63
N LYS A 131 -9.39 -14.11 2.03
CA LYS A 131 -8.45 -12.99 1.99
C LYS A 131 -8.18 -12.49 3.42
N VAL A 132 -6.90 -12.37 3.77
CA VAL A 132 -6.43 -11.89 5.09
C VAL A 132 -5.65 -10.58 4.99
N ALA A 133 -5.02 -10.31 3.84
CA ALA A 133 -4.29 -9.07 3.61
C ALA A 133 -4.26 -8.66 2.14
N SER A 134 -4.11 -7.36 1.89
CA SER A 134 -3.87 -6.74 0.58
C SER A 134 -2.77 -5.70 0.71
N LYS A 135 -1.85 -5.64 -0.25
CA LYS A 135 -0.96 -4.51 -0.49
C LYS A 135 -1.10 -4.07 -1.92
N VAL A 136 -1.56 -2.84 -2.13
CA VAL A 136 -1.77 -2.25 -3.46
C VAL A 136 -0.84 -1.07 -3.60
N PHE A 137 0.09 -1.15 -4.55
CA PHE A 137 0.96 -0.08 -4.95
C PHE A 137 0.38 0.60 -6.17
N LYS A 138 0.24 1.92 -6.14
CA LYS A 138 -0.23 2.73 -7.26
C LYS A 138 0.78 3.82 -7.58
N LYS A 139 1.01 4.04 -8.87
CA LYS A 139 1.80 5.14 -9.41
C LYS A 139 0.88 6.13 -10.12
N GLN A 140 0.90 7.39 -9.67
CA GLN A 140 0.16 8.49 -10.27
C GLN A 140 1.13 9.65 -10.53
N GLY A 141 1.67 9.72 -11.74
CA GLY A 141 2.73 10.68 -12.08
C GLY A 141 3.99 10.41 -11.27
N SER A 142 4.43 11.39 -10.47
CA SER A 142 5.60 11.28 -9.58
C SER A 142 5.27 10.71 -8.20
N LEU A 143 3.99 10.63 -7.84
CA LEU A 143 3.56 10.11 -6.55
C LEU A 143 3.34 8.61 -6.66
N THR A 144 3.88 7.86 -5.69
CA THR A 144 3.40 6.50 -5.41
C THR A 144 2.71 6.44 -4.06
N GLU A 145 1.68 5.60 -4.01
CA GLU A 145 0.91 5.27 -2.82
C GLU A 145 0.94 3.76 -2.59
N GLU A 146 1.19 3.34 -1.36
CA GLU A 146 1.03 1.97 -0.89
C GLU A 146 -0.21 1.92 0.00
N THR A 147 -1.17 1.08 -0.37
CA THR A 147 -2.37 0.81 0.44
C THR A 147 -2.27 -0.60 1.03
N GLU A 148 -2.16 -0.67 2.35
CA GLU A 148 -2.20 -1.92 3.10
C GLU A 148 -3.60 -2.12 3.70
N GLU A 149 -4.19 -3.29 3.49
CA GLU A 149 -5.49 -3.65 4.05
C GLU A 149 -5.35 -4.96 4.83
N THR A 150 -5.97 -5.02 6.01
CA THR A 150 -6.07 -6.26 6.79
C THR A 150 -7.51 -6.69 6.92
N TYR A 151 -7.74 -8.00 6.90
CA TYR A 151 -9.07 -8.58 6.96
C TYR A 151 -9.17 -9.49 8.18
N LYS A 152 -10.27 -9.35 8.93
CA LYS A 152 -10.63 -10.24 10.04
C LYS A 152 -11.92 -10.95 9.64
N THR A 153 -11.92 -12.28 9.72
CA THR A 153 -13.08 -13.12 9.34
C THR A 153 -13.67 -12.76 7.97
N GLY A 154 -12.78 -12.48 7.00
CA GLY A 154 -13.15 -12.11 5.63
C GLY A 154 -13.67 -10.68 5.44
N LYS A 155 -13.70 -9.86 6.49
CA LYS A 155 -14.14 -8.46 6.45
C LYS A 155 -12.96 -7.51 6.62
N LEU A 156 -12.95 -6.42 5.85
CA LEU A 156 -11.95 -5.37 5.98
C LEU A 156 -11.97 -4.82 7.41
N SER A 157 -10.82 -4.85 8.08
CA SER A 157 -10.66 -4.41 9.47
C SER A 157 -9.87 -3.12 9.57
N THR A 158 -8.81 -2.97 8.78
CA THR A 158 -7.97 -1.76 8.76
C THR A 158 -7.52 -1.45 7.33
N LYS A 159 -7.28 -0.18 7.06
CA LYS A 159 -6.66 0.32 5.83
C LYS A 159 -5.61 1.36 6.17
N LYS A 160 -4.41 1.23 5.65
CA LYS A 160 -3.33 2.22 5.77
C LYS A 160 -2.87 2.64 4.39
N ILE A 161 -2.85 3.94 4.14
CA ILE A 161 -2.29 4.52 2.92
C ILE A 161 -0.99 5.21 3.30
N THR A 162 0.12 4.83 2.67
CA THR A 162 1.42 5.47 2.82
C THR A 162 1.79 6.14 1.51
N ARG A 163 2.10 7.43 1.56
CA ARG A 163 2.51 8.20 0.38
C ARG A 163 4.01 8.37 0.34
N THR A 164 4.55 8.50 -0.87
CA THR A 164 5.98 8.81 -1.12
C THR A 164 6.51 10.06 -0.43
N ASN A 165 5.65 11.03 -0.13
CA ASN A 165 6.04 12.21 0.63
C ASN A 165 6.14 11.96 2.15
N GLY A 166 5.95 10.72 2.62
CA GLY A 166 6.07 10.32 4.01
C GLY A 166 4.78 10.50 4.83
N THR A 167 3.71 11.03 4.25
CA THR A 167 2.41 11.13 4.94
C THR A 167 1.71 9.77 4.97
N THR A 168 0.94 9.52 6.03
CA THR A 168 0.08 8.34 6.14
C THR A 168 -1.37 8.72 6.42
N LEU A 169 -2.29 7.85 6.00
CA LEU A 169 -3.70 7.91 6.36
C LEU A 169 -4.16 6.52 6.79
N GLU A 170 -4.49 6.39 8.07
CA GLU A 170 -4.79 5.12 8.72
C GLU A 170 -6.25 5.09 9.17
N TYR A 171 -6.97 4.05 8.75
CA TYR A 171 -8.34 3.79 9.13
C TYR A 171 -8.42 2.49 9.93
N SER A 172 -9.08 2.55 11.08
CA SER A 172 -9.37 1.40 11.92
C SER A 172 -10.86 1.30 12.21
N ASP A 173 -11.28 0.15 12.71
CA ASP A 173 -12.69 -0.15 12.99
C ASP A 173 -13.56 0.07 11.73
N MET A 174 -13.06 -0.46 10.62
CA MET A 174 -13.73 -0.44 9.33
C MET A 174 -15.04 -1.24 9.40
N THR A 175 -16.11 -0.66 8.86
CA THR A 175 -17.38 -1.39 8.65
C THR A 175 -17.53 -1.83 7.19
N ASN A 176 -16.92 -1.08 6.27
CA ASN A 176 -16.73 -1.38 4.86
C ASN A 176 -15.67 -0.42 4.28
N ASP A 177 -15.34 -0.56 3.00
CA ASP A 177 -14.31 0.22 2.29
C ASP A 177 -14.51 1.75 2.33
N GLU A 178 -15.73 2.21 2.64
CA GLU A 178 -16.14 3.61 2.64
C GLU A 178 -16.43 4.16 4.04
N ASN A 179 -16.34 3.34 5.09
CA ASN A 179 -16.76 3.74 6.44
C ASN A 179 -15.85 3.16 7.53
N ALA A 180 -15.31 4.05 8.36
CA ALA A 180 -14.45 3.75 9.51
C ALA A 180 -14.77 4.70 10.66
N THR A 181 -14.85 4.19 11.88
CA THR A 181 -15.09 5.07 13.05
C THR A 181 -13.87 5.87 13.45
N LYS A 182 -12.66 5.42 13.06
CA LYS A 182 -11.40 6.13 13.29
C LYS A 182 -10.61 6.29 12.00
N ALA A 183 -10.18 7.52 11.76
CA ALA A 183 -9.22 7.92 10.75
C ALA A 183 -8.12 8.75 11.40
N VAL A 184 -6.86 8.51 11.05
CA VAL A 184 -5.70 9.26 11.52
C VAL A 184 -4.83 9.62 10.32
N GLU A 185 -4.67 10.92 10.07
CA GLU A 185 -3.68 11.39 9.12
C GLU A 185 -2.39 11.77 9.87
N THR A 186 -1.26 11.20 9.47
CA THR A 186 0.06 11.58 10.00
C THR A 186 0.83 12.32 8.93
N LEU A 187 1.23 13.56 9.23
CA LEU A 187 2.05 14.38 8.35
C LEU A 187 3.53 13.99 8.43
N LYS A 188 4.34 14.47 7.49
CA LYS A 188 5.78 14.13 7.39
C LYS A 188 6.58 14.45 8.64
N ASN A 189 6.18 15.48 9.38
CA ASN A 189 6.77 15.93 10.63
C ASN A 189 6.14 15.28 11.88
N GLY A 190 5.30 14.25 11.71
CA GLY A 190 4.68 13.51 12.82
C GLY A 190 3.44 14.18 13.43
N ILE A 191 2.95 15.29 12.87
CA ILE A 191 1.66 15.86 13.29
C ILE A 191 0.54 14.90 12.93
N MET A 192 -0.30 14.56 13.92
CA MET A 192 -1.43 13.67 13.76
C MET A 192 -2.74 14.47 13.80
N LEU A 193 -3.60 14.27 12.81
CA LEU A 193 -4.98 14.75 12.77
C LEU A 193 -5.90 13.54 12.90
N GLU A 194 -6.91 13.62 13.76
CA GLU A 194 -7.80 12.50 14.05
C GLU A 194 -9.24 12.79 13.62
N GLY A 195 -9.97 11.75 13.23
CA GLY A 195 -11.38 11.85 12.91
C GLY A 195 -11.92 10.52 12.38
N ASN A 196 -12.66 10.54 11.27
CA ASN A 196 -13.38 9.38 10.75
C ASN A 196 -13.49 9.35 9.21
N LEU A 197 -13.98 8.22 8.70
CA LEU A 197 -14.30 8.01 7.28
C LEU A 197 -15.79 7.67 7.17
N VAL A 198 -16.55 8.44 6.39
CA VAL A 198 -17.99 8.21 6.17
C VAL A 198 -18.32 8.42 4.70
N GLY A 199 -18.92 7.41 4.06
CA GLY A 199 -19.28 7.47 2.63
C GLY A 199 -18.10 7.74 1.70
N GLY A 200 -16.89 7.29 2.07
CA GLY A 200 -15.66 7.51 1.33
C GLY A 200 -15.04 8.91 1.53
N LYS A 201 -15.65 9.76 2.36
CA LYS A 201 -15.11 11.06 2.75
C LYS A 201 -14.42 10.97 4.10
N THR A 202 -13.14 11.35 4.14
CA THR A 202 -12.39 11.46 5.38
C THR A 202 -12.56 12.84 5.96
N SER A 203 -12.79 12.92 7.27
CA SER A 203 -12.73 14.17 8.03
C SER A 203 -11.78 13.97 9.20
N VAL A 204 -10.75 14.80 9.30
CA VAL A 204 -9.81 14.82 10.43
C VAL A 204 -9.68 16.24 10.96
N GLU A 205 -9.47 16.38 12.26
CA GLU A 205 -9.44 17.67 12.94
C GLU A 205 -8.36 17.78 14.01
N ILE A 206 -8.00 19.03 14.30
CA ILE A 206 -7.22 19.43 15.48
C ILE A 206 -7.96 20.57 16.17
N LYS A 207 -8.08 20.47 17.50
CA LYS A 207 -8.68 21.51 18.35
C LYS A 207 -7.63 22.22 19.18
N GLU A 208 -7.76 23.55 19.25
CA GLU A 208 -6.99 24.42 20.14
C GLU A 208 -7.91 25.52 20.69
N GLY A 209 -8.25 25.43 21.98
CA GLY A 209 -9.21 26.34 22.60
C GLY A 209 -10.58 26.30 21.90
N THR A 210 -11.04 27.45 21.42
CA THR A 210 -12.30 27.59 20.65
C THR A 210 -12.14 27.32 19.16
N VAL A 211 -10.90 27.16 18.67
CA VAL A 211 -10.57 26.96 17.27
C VAL A 211 -10.49 25.47 16.93
N THR A 212 -11.15 25.07 15.85
CA THR A 212 -11.06 23.74 15.25
C THR A 212 -10.56 23.88 13.82
N LEU A 213 -9.37 23.34 13.54
CA LEU A 213 -8.86 23.17 12.17
C LEU A 213 -9.38 21.81 11.66
N LYS A 214 -10.17 21.83 10.60
CA LYS A 214 -10.73 20.62 9.98
C LYS A 214 -10.18 20.45 8.58
N LYS A 215 -9.75 19.23 8.26
CA LYS A 215 -9.36 18.81 6.91
C LYS A 215 -10.31 17.72 6.44
N GLU A 216 -10.84 17.90 5.25
CA GLU A 216 -11.69 16.94 4.57
C GLU A 216 -11.00 16.42 3.32
N ILE A 217 -11.02 15.11 3.11
CA ILE A 217 -10.53 14.45 1.90
C ILE A 217 -11.74 13.75 1.28
N GLU A 218 -12.20 14.30 0.16
CA GLU A 218 -13.32 13.74 -0.59
C GLU A 218 -12.94 12.40 -1.24
N LYS A 219 -13.92 11.61 -1.65
CA LYS A 219 -13.70 10.30 -2.30
C LYS A 219 -12.79 10.36 -3.53
N ALA A 220 -12.84 11.48 -4.26
CA ALA A 220 -11.99 11.72 -5.43
C ALA A 220 -10.55 12.15 -5.08
N GLY A 221 -10.22 12.28 -3.79
CA GLY A 221 -8.92 12.76 -3.30
C GLY A 221 -8.81 14.27 -3.17
N THR A 222 -9.84 15.03 -3.55
CA THR A 222 -9.88 16.49 -3.36
C THR A 222 -9.81 16.84 -1.88
N VAL A 223 -8.88 17.72 -1.52
CA VAL A 223 -8.68 18.19 -0.14
C VAL A 223 -9.38 19.53 0.05
N LYS A 224 -10.06 19.70 1.18
CA LYS A 224 -10.61 20.97 1.64
C LYS A 224 -10.19 21.21 3.07
N LEU A 225 -9.92 22.46 3.42
CA LEU A 225 -9.66 22.86 4.80
C LEU A 225 -10.63 23.93 5.28
N PHE A 226 -10.94 23.83 6.56
CA PHE A 226 -11.86 24.71 7.26
C PHE A 226 -11.27 25.08 8.61
N LEU A 227 -11.62 26.27 9.09
CA LEU A 227 -11.32 26.69 10.44
C LEU A 227 -12.59 27.24 11.06
N ASP A 228 -13.08 26.56 12.08
CA ASP A 228 -14.24 26.97 12.86
C ASP A 228 -13.77 27.53 14.20
N ASP A 229 -14.31 28.69 14.59
CA ASP A 229 -14.03 29.30 15.89
C ASP A 229 -15.35 29.66 16.59
N THR A 230 -15.55 29.10 17.79
CA THR A 230 -16.74 29.34 18.61
C THR A 230 -16.67 30.63 19.43
N SER A 231 -15.53 31.33 19.42
CA SER A 231 -15.41 32.64 20.05
C SER A 231 -16.25 33.71 19.32
N SER A 232 -16.38 34.88 19.95
CA SER A 232 -17.19 35.99 19.45
C SER A 232 -16.39 37.30 19.47
N GLY A 233 -16.87 38.29 18.70
CA GLY A 233 -16.23 39.61 18.63
C GLY A 233 -14.91 39.61 17.85
N SER A 234 -14.00 40.51 18.22
CA SER A 234 -12.75 40.77 17.50
C SER A 234 -11.71 39.65 17.59
N THR A 235 -11.81 38.77 18.58
CA THR A 235 -10.92 37.61 18.72
C THR A 235 -11.34 36.42 17.87
N LYS A 236 -12.52 36.47 17.24
CA LYS A 236 -13.03 35.38 16.41
C LYS A 236 -12.21 35.21 15.14
N LYS A 237 -11.70 33.99 14.94
CA LYS A 237 -11.01 33.60 13.73
C LYS A 237 -12.01 33.15 12.67
N THR A 238 -11.77 33.55 11.44
CA THR A 238 -12.41 33.02 10.24
C THR A 238 -11.33 32.62 9.24
N ALA A 239 -11.64 31.74 8.31
CA ALA A 239 -10.67 31.37 7.29
C ALA A 239 -11.29 31.13 5.92
N VAL A 240 -10.47 31.29 4.89
CA VAL A 240 -10.80 31.00 3.49
C VAL A 240 -9.75 30.06 2.93
N TRP A 241 -10.21 28.94 2.37
CA TRP A 241 -9.37 27.96 1.68
C TRP A 241 -9.25 28.28 0.19
N SER A 242 -8.05 28.17 -0.35
CA SER A 242 -7.73 28.30 -1.77
C SER A 242 -7.16 26.98 -2.29
N ASP A 243 -7.94 26.27 -3.11
CA ASP A 243 -7.51 25.04 -3.78
C ASP A 243 -6.34 25.29 -4.76
N THR A 244 -6.23 26.51 -5.30
CA THR A 244 -5.19 26.85 -6.28
C THR A 244 -3.80 26.93 -5.66
N SER A 245 -3.72 27.43 -4.43
CA SER A 245 -2.45 27.66 -3.72
C SER A 245 -2.26 26.72 -2.53
N ASN A 246 -3.20 25.81 -2.28
CA ASN A 246 -3.27 24.98 -1.07
C ASN A 246 -3.08 25.81 0.22
N THR A 247 -3.73 26.97 0.27
CA THR A 247 -3.55 27.96 1.35
C THR A 247 -4.83 28.19 2.10
N LEU A 248 -4.75 28.15 3.44
CA LEU A 248 -5.80 28.58 4.35
C LEU A 248 -5.42 29.95 4.92
N THR A 249 -6.10 31.00 4.46
CA THR A 249 -5.92 32.37 4.97
C THR A 249 -6.82 32.60 6.16
N VAL A 250 -6.23 32.85 7.33
CA VAL A 250 -6.94 33.12 8.58
C VAL A 250 -7.03 34.62 8.81
N SER A 251 -8.21 35.06 9.24
CA SER A 251 -8.51 36.45 9.58
C SER A 251 -9.09 36.57 10.98
N ALA A 252 -8.86 37.70 11.64
CA ALA A 252 -9.52 38.10 12.88
C ALA A 252 -9.73 39.61 12.84
N ASP A 253 -10.80 40.10 13.49
CA ASP A 253 -11.15 41.54 13.48
C ASP A 253 -11.16 42.16 12.06
N SER A 254 -11.69 41.42 11.08
CA SER A 254 -11.74 41.79 9.65
C SER A 254 -10.39 42.02 8.97
N LYS A 255 -9.29 41.53 9.55
CA LYS A 255 -7.94 41.60 8.98
C LYS A 255 -7.35 40.21 8.82
N LYS A 256 -6.62 39.99 7.72
CA LYS A 256 -5.81 38.77 7.57
C LYS A 256 -4.71 38.79 8.63
N ILE A 257 -4.50 37.65 9.28
CA ILE A 257 -3.48 37.51 10.32
C ILE A 257 -2.38 36.53 9.90
N LYS A 258 -2.75 35.42 9.26
CA LYS A 258 -1.81 34.36 8.87
C LYS A 258 -2.28 33.58 7.66
N ASP A 259 -1.34 33.08 6.88
CA ASP A 259 -1.56 32.02 5.89
C ASP A 259 -0.95 30.71 6.38
N PHE A 260 -1.70 29.62 6.25
CA PHE A 260 -1.18 28.26 6.36
C PHE A 260 -1.13 27.63 4.97
N VAL A 261 0.05 27.22 4.52
CA VAL A 261 0.23 26.57 3.22
C VAL A 261 0.51 25.08 3.44
N PHE A 262 -0.32 24.23 2.84
CA PHE A 262 -0.21 22.77 2.89
C PHE A 262 0.57 22.30 1.66
N LEU A 263 1.83 21.93 1.87
CA LEU A 263 2.76 21.63 0.80
C LEU A 263 2.60 20.18 0.32
N THR A 264 2.89 19.96 -0.96
CA THR A 264 2.85 18.62 -1.58
C THR A 264 3.88 17.67 -0.99
N ASP A 265 4.91 18.20 -0.34
CA ASP A 265 5.94 17.42 0.35
C ASP A 265 5.47 16.85 1.71
N GLY A 266 4.22 17.13 2.11
CA GLY A 266 3.62 16.61 3.34
C GLY A 266 3.82 17.48 4.58
N THR A 267 4.31 18.72 4.43
CA THR A 267 4.51 19.68 5.54
C THR A 267 3.51 20.84 5.48
N ILE A 268 3.47 21.63 6.56
CA ILE A 268 2.68 22.87 6.65
C ILE A 268 3.65 24.02 6.91
N THR A 269 3.47 25.13 6.21
CA THR A 269 4.14 26.40 6.57
C THR A 269 3.12 27.41 7.07
N VAL A 270 3.57 28.32 7.92
CA VAL A 270 2.80 29.46 8.39
C VAL A 270 3.55 30.76 8.06
N GLN A 271 2.82 31.78 7.66
CA GLN A 271 3.35 33.13 7.48
C GLN A 271 2.36 34.18 7.98
N ASN A 272 2.86 35.18 8.70
CA ASN A 272 2.02 36.25 9.25
C ASN A 272 1.77 37.35 8.21
N TYR A 273 0.66 38.07 8.35
CA TYR A 273 0.44 39.35 7.68
C TYR A 273 1.00 40.52 8.50
N ASP A 274 1.17 41.66 7.84
CA ASP A 274 1.40 42.94 8.49
C ASP A 274 0.21 43.37 9.36
N THR A 275 0.39 44.40 10.20
CA THR A 275 -0.65 44.89 11.11
C THR A 275 -1.89 45.45 10.39
N ALA A 276 -1.73 45.81 9.11
CA ALA A 276 -2.83 46.22 8.24
C ALA A 276 -3.64 45.03 7.69
N GLY A 277 -3.09 43.81 7.73
CA GLY A 277 -3.71 42.60 7.18
C GLY A 277 -3.73 42.56 5.65
N THR A 278 -2.79 43.24 5.00
CA THR A 278 -2.78 43.42 3.53
C THR A 278 -1.62 42.74 2.83
N LYS A 279 -0.46 42.64 3.50
CA LYS A 279 0.75 42.03 2.94
C LYS A 279 1.30 40.99 3.88
N LEU A 280 1.83 39.90 3.31
CA LEU A 280 2.63 38.95 4.07
C LEU A 280 3.89 39.64 4.59
N ALA A 281 4.22 39.37 5.85
CA ALA A 281 5.39 39.89 6.53
C ALA A 281 6.41 38.76 6.75
N GLY A 282 7.70 39.12 6.74
CA GLY A 282 8.79 38.16 6.95
C GLY A 282 8.82 37.03 5.91
N THR A 283 9.23 35.85 6.35
CA THR A 283 9.30 34.63 5.55
C THR A 283 8.41 33.54 6.13
N ALA A 284 7.84 32.69 5.28
CA ALA A 284 7.10 31.51 5.74
C ALA A 284 8.02 30.58 6.54
N THR A 285 7.48 30.03 7.63
CA THR A 285 8.18 29.08 8.52
C THR A 285 7.44 27.77 8.54
N GLU A 286 8.16 26.66 8.39
CA GLU A 286 7.59 25.32 8.51
C GLU A 286 7.17 25.04 9.97
N ILE A 287 5.96 24.53 10.14
CA ILE A 287 5.47 24.01 11.42
C ILE A 287 6.20 22.69 11.69
N LYS A 288 6.88 22.57 12.83
CA LYS A 288 7.75 21.41 13.12
C LYS A 288 7.07 20.28 13.88
N ASP A 289 6.02 20.59 14.62
CA ASP A 289 5.32 19.64 15.47
C ASP A 289 3.90 20.11 15.78
N LEU A 290 3.18 19.31 16.56
CA LEU A 290 1.80 19.59 16.96
C LEU A 290 1.68 20.82 17.86
N GLU A 291 2.67 21.09 18.72
CA GLU A 291 2.66 22.24 19.62
C GLU A 291 2.80 23.55 18.83
N ALA A 292 3.70 23.58 17.86
CA ALA A 292 3.87 24.70 16.93
C ALA A 292 2.59 24.94 16.10
N LEU A 293 1.92 23.87 15.65
CA LEU A 293 0.64 24.01 14.94
C LEU A 293 -0.43 24.63 15.85
N LYS A 294 -0.60 24.11 17.06
CA LYS A 294 -1.54 24.64 18.04
C LYS A 294 -1.22 26.09 18.40
N ALA A 295 0.05 26.42 18.63
CA ALA A 295 0.49 27.78 18.88
C ALA A 295 0.19 28.71 17.68
N ALA A 296 0.27 28.20 16.46
CA ALA A 296 -0.06 28.98 15.27
C ALA A 296 -1.58 29.23 15.12
N LEU A 297 -2.43 28.33 15.62
CA LEU A 297 -3.90 28.45 15.62
C LEU A 297 -4.46 29.41 16.69
N LYS A 298 -3.66 29.70 17.74
CA LYS A 298 -3.94 30.77 18.70
C LYS A 298 -3.87 32.14 18.05
#